data_AF-A0A660W4W0-F1
#
_entry.id   AF-A0A660W4W0-F1
#
_cell.length_a   1.000
_cell.length_b   1.000
_cell.length_c   1.000
_cell.angle_alpha   90.00
_cell.angle_beta   90.00
_cell.angle_gamma   90.00
#
_symmetry.space_group_name_H-M   'P 1'
#
loop_
_entity.id
_entity.type
_entity.pdbx_description
1 polymer ?
#
loop_
_entity_poly.entity_id
_entity_poly.type
_entity_poly.pdbx_seq_one_letter_code
_entity_poly.pdbx_strand_id
1 'polypeptide(L)'
;MKTSTRLGTIIALGFALVVAGCNAKPATPRTKWYKQSIKTLAVDQGNAAEVAAVGKMESARLRYRRNISALQDYYNGIGNIQKALWASRELKNLDEAQEFQWVGLAPASGPATAPAQAREDAASQSQRELVENLIASRKTYILAVDGLAKLYEKAGDDFKAYVIHTTQSRFRPERTYMYLLDVEVPSKNLQPIKVYPAANRLYEEALALYKQGSSVPALANYDKQRRALKLFKQLIKQYPDSTRIALAAFYIAEIYKEYFGEHYLAVLWYERAWTWDPYIAAPVRFQAALQYDIHLDEKEKAMELYKASQKLEPYYENNHRYCKQRIRELQEQGVREKK
;
A
#
# COMPACT_ATOMS: atom_id res chain seq x y z
N MET A 1 15.66 59.30 -27.19
CA MET A 1 15.91 57.86 -27.43
C MET A 1 16.81 57.32 -26.33
N LYS A 2 16.26 56.60 -25.36
CA LYS A 2 17.00 55.77 -24.39
C LYS A 2 16.18 54.50 -24.20
N THR A 3 16.67 53.39 -24.71
CA THR A 3 16.07 52.06 -24.62
C THR A 3 16.57 51.38 -23.33
N SER A 4 15.65 51.04 -22.44
CA SER A 4 15.91 50.22 -21.25
C SER A 4 15.33 48.84 -21.49
N THR A 5 16.16 47.90 -21.90
CA THR A 5 15.82 46.48 -22.03
C THR A 5 16.05 45.80 -20.68
N ARG A 6 14.97 45.44 -19.96
CA ARG A 6 15.07 44.59 -18.76
C ARG A 6 15.03 43.12 -19.20
N LEU A 7 16.16 42.43 -19.11
CA LEU A 7 16.22 40.96 -19.15
C LEU A 7 15.62 40.44 -17.84
N GLY A 8 14.43 39.84 -17.92
CA GLY A 8 13.85 39.05 -16.85
C GLY A 8 14.38 37.61 -16.96
N THR A 9 15.30 37.24 -16.08
CA THR A 9 15.81 35.87 -15.96
C THR A 9 14.73 35.00 -15.31
N ILE A 10 14.01 34.21 -16.11
CA ILE A 10 13.11 33.17 -15.63
C ILE A 10 13.99 32.01 -15.14
N ILE A 11 14.16 31.91 -13.82
CA ILE A 11 14.71 30.70 -13.18
C ILE A 11 13.60 29.66 -13.20
N ALA A 12 13.61 28.80 -14.21
CA ALA A 12 12.83 27.57 -14.23
C ALA A 12 13.44 26.60 -13.20
N LEU A 13 13.00 26.70 -11.95
CA LEU A 13 13.34 25.73 -10.91
C LEU A 13 12.52 24.46 -11.19
N GLY A 14 13.13 23.50 -11.88
CA GLY A 14 12.58 22.16 -12.05
C GLY A 14 12.47 21.47 -10.70
N PHE A 15 11.27 21.45 -10.13
CA PHE A 15 10.94 20.59 -8.99
C PHE A 15 10.92 19.14 -9.49
N ALA A 16 12.06 18.45 -9.35
CA ALA A 16 12.09 17.00 -9.40
C ALA A 16 11.32 16.48 -8.19
N LEU A 17 10.04 16.12 -8.40
CA LEU A 17 9.24 15.35 -7.47
C LEU A 17 9.91 13.99 -7.28
N VAL A 18 10.75 13.88 -6.25
CA VAL A 18 11.24 12.60 -5.76
C VAL A 18 10.05 11.92 -5.10
N VAL A 19 9.32 11.13 -5.90
CA VAL A 19 8.33 10.17 -5.42
C VAL A 19 9.09 9.06 -4.70
N ALA A 20 9.51 9.32 -3.47
CA ALA A 20 9.90 8.26 -2.54
C ALA A 20 8.61 7.59 -2.01
N GLY A 21 7.85 6.99 -2.91
CA GLY A 21 6.79 6.06 -2.54
C GLY A 21 7.39 4.73 -2.11
N CYS A 22 6.61 3.90 -1.41
CA CYS A 22 6.99 2.57 -0.91
C CYS A 22 7.42 1.51 -1.95
N ASN A 23 7.81 1.92 -3.16
CA ASN A 23 8.46 1.13 -4.19
C ASN A 23 9.97 1.38 -4.30
N ALA A 24 10.59 2.10 -3.35
CA ALA A 24 12.04 2.07 -3.25
C ALA A 24 12.47 0.62 -3.05
N LYS A 25 12.98 0.02 -4.14
CA LYS A 25 13.55 -1.33 -4.16
C LYS A 25 14.44 -1.46 -2.92
N PRO A 26 14.19 -2.42 -2.01
CA PRO A 26 15.11 -2.65 -0.90
C PRO A 26 16.50 -2.79 -1.49
N ALA A 27 17.50 -2.26 -0.77
CA ALA A 27 18.88 -2.35 -1.21
C ALA A 27 19.15 -3.80 -1.64
N THR A 28 19.59 -3.97 -2.88
CA THR A 28 19.89 -5.29 -3.40
C THR A 28 20.82 -5.99 -2.42
N PRO A 29 20.66 -7.30 -2.17
CA PRO A 29 21.52 -8.01 -1.24
C PRO A 29 22.96 -7.90 -1.78
N ARG A 30 23.74 -7.02 -1.15
CA ARG A 30 25.16 -6.82 -1.43
C ARG A 30 25.91 -7.63 -0.39
N THR A 31 26.88 -8.45 -0.81
CA THR A 31 27.83 -8.99 0.15
C THR A 31 28.70 -7.85 0.65
N LYS A 32 29.21 -7.95 1.88
CA LYS A 32 30.16 -6.99 2.46
C LYS A 32 31.42 -6.82 1.58
N TRP A 33 31.69 -7.81 0.73
CA TRP A 33 32.91 -7.94 -0.07
C TRP A 33 32.70 -7.62 -1.57
N TYR A 34 31.51 -7.88 -2.13
CA TYR A 34 31.21 -7.62 -3.54
C TYR A 34 30.02 -6.66 -3.65
N LYS A 35 30.27 -5.45 -4.16
CA LYS A 35 29.24 -4.44 -4.50
C LYS A 35 28.28 -4.89 -5.62
N GLN A 36 28.29 -6.18 -6.01
CA GLN A 36 27.50 -6.76 -7.09
C GLN A 36 26.21 -7.38 -6.56
N SER A 37 25.13 -7.26 -7.33
CA SER A 37 23.85 -7.92 -7.09
C SER A 37 24.00 -9.44 -7.27
N ILE A 38 23.49 -10.22 -6.31
CA ILE A 38 23.43 -11.68 -6.43
C ILE A 38 22.38 -12.05 -7.48
N LYS A 39 22.81 -12.67 -8.59
CA LYS A 39 21.93 -13.11 -9.68
C LYS A 39 21.55 -14.58 -9.56
N THR A 40 22.34 -15.38 -8.86
CA THR A 40 22.14 -16.82 -8.72
C THR A 40 22.44 -17.26 -7.29
N LEU A 41 21.73 -18.28 -6.82
CA LEU A 41 21.97 -18.93 -5.55
C LEU A 41 21.99 -20.45 -5.77
N ALA A 42 23.12 -21.08 -5.46
CA ALA A 42 23.30 -22.51 -5.67
C ALA A 42 22.61 -23.32 -4.56
N VAL A 43 21.89 -24.36 -4.96
CA VAL A 43 21.27 -25.35 -4.07
C VAL A 43 22.19 -26.56 -3.97
N ASP A 44 22.62 -26.92 -2.76
CA ASP A 44 23.42 -28.12 -2.56
C ASP A 44 22.58 -29.38 -2.81
N GLN A 45 22.87 -30.07 -3.92
CA GLN A 45 22.16 -31.29 -4.31
C GLN A 45 22.45 -32.48 -3.38
N GLY A 46 23.56 -32.45 -2.65
CA GLY A 46 23.88 -33.44 -1.62
C GLY A 46 23.06 -33.25 -0.34
N ASN A 47 22.47 -32.08 -0.15
CA ASN A 47 21.66 -31.75 1.01
C ASN A 47 20.17 -31.87 0.70
N ALA A 48 19.61 -33.07 0.93
CA ALA A 48 18.19 -33.35 0.70
C ALA A 48 17.25 -32.39 1.46
N ALA A 49 17.65 -31.89 2.63
CA ALA A 49 16.86 -30.94 3.41
C ALA A 49 16.81 -29.56 2.74
N GLU A 50 17.94 -29.09 2.19
CA GLU A 50 18.01 -27.83 1.43
C GLU A 50 17.18 -27.93 0.15
N VAL A 51 17.36 -29.00 -0.64
CA VAL A 51 16.58 -29.24 -1.87
C VAL A 51 15.08 -29.23 -1.58
N ALA A 52 14.64 -29.93 -0.54
CA ALA A 52 13.23 -29.96 -0.14
C ALA A 52 12.71 -28.59 0.32
N ALA A 53 13.49 -27.84 1.10
CA ALA A 53 13.09 -26.52 1.60
C ALA A 53 13.00 -25.49 0.46
N VAL A 54 13.97 -25.48 -0.45
CA VAL A 54 13.96 -24.61 -1.64
C VAL A 54 12.79 -24.97 -2.56
N GLY A 55 12.58 -26.26 -2.83
CA GLY A 55 11.43 -26.74 -3.62
C GLY A 55 10.08 -26.35 -3.01
N LYS A 56 9.94 -26.44 -1.68
CA LYS A 56 8.74 -25.98 -0.96
C LYS A 56 8.53 -24.47 -1.09
N MET A 57 9.58 -23.67 -0.95
CA MET A 57 9.51 -22.22 -1.12
C MET A 57 9.07 -21.84 -2.54
N GLU A 58 9.70 -22.42 -3.57
CA GLU A 58 9.37 -22.12 -4.96
C GLU A 58 7.95 -22.56 -5.34
N SER A 59 7.54 -23.76 -4.91
CA SER A 59 6.17 -24.23 -5.13
C SER A 59 5.14 -23.31 -4.48
N ALA A 60 5.43 -22.81 -3.28
CA ALA A 60 4.57 -21.85 -2.58
C ALA A 60 4.55 -20.49 -3.28
N ARG A 61 5.70 -20.01 -3.78
CA ARG A 61 5.81 -18.77 -4.56
C ARG A 61 4.97 -18.82 -5.83
N LEU A 62 5.08 -19.90 -6.60
CA LEU A 62 4.30 -20.09 -7.83
C LEU A 62 2.80 -20.18 -7.57
N ARG A 63 2.39 -20.87 -6.49
CA ARG A 63 0.99 -20.91 -6.07
C ARG A 63 0.48 -19.53 -5.67
N TYR A 64 1.30 -18.75 -4.96
CA TYR A 64 0.95 -17.38 -4.59
C TYR A 64 0.77 -16.50 -5.83
N ARG A 65 1.75 -16.51 -6.74
CA ARG A 65 1.68 -15.82 -8.03
C ARG A 65 0.40 -16.14 -8.81
N ARG A 66 0.08 -17.44 -8.94
CA ARG A 66 -1.13 -17.91 -9.65
C ARG A 66 -2.40 -17.33 -9.04
N ASN A 67 -2.53 -17.35 -7.71
CA ASN A 67 -3.72 -16.85 -7.03
C ASN A 67 -3.84 -15.32 -7.16
N ILE A 68 -2.73 -14.57 -7.13
CA ILE A 68 -2.78 -13.11 -7.40
C ILE A 68 -3.21 -12.85 -8.84
N SER A 69 -2.67 -13.60 -9.81
CA SER A 69 -3.03 -13.47 -11.23
C SER A 69 -4.51 -13.76 -11.47
N ALA A 70 -5.04 -14.84 -10.89
CA ALA A 70 -6.47 -15.19 -11.02
C ALA A 70 -7.37 -14.08 -10.44
N LEU A 71 -6.98 -13.52 -9.30
CA LEU A 71 -7.71 -12.42 -8.67
C LEU A 71 -7.61 -11.11 -9.49
N GLN A 72 -6.46 -10.84 -10.11
CA GLN A 72 -6.28 -9.71 -11.02
C GLN A 72 -7.21 -9.85 -12.24
N ASP A 73 -7.23 -11.03 -12.87
CA ASP A 73 -8.07 -11.32 -14.03
C ASP A 73 -9.56 -11.17 -13.70
N TYR A 74 -9.98 -11.68 -12.53
CA TYR A 74 -11.35 -11.49 -12.02
C TYR A 74 -11.71 -9.99 -11.89
N TYR A 75 -10.86 -9.19 -11.26
CA TYR A 75 -11.13 -7.77 -11.08
C TYR A 75 -11.12 -6.98 -12.39
N ASN A 76 -10.25 -7.32 -13.33
CA ASN A 76 -10.30 -6.76 -14.68
C ASN A 76 -11.62 -7.12 -15.37
N GLY A 77 -12.08 -8.37 -15.27
CA GLY A 77 -13.32 -8.85 -15.88
C GLY A 77 -14.57 -8.12 -15.40
N ILE A 78 -14.65 -7.79 -14.10
CA ILE A 78 -15.77 -7.04 -13.52
C ILE A 78 -15.61 -5.51 -13.57
N GLY A 79 -14.55 -5.01 -14.23
CA GLY A 79 -14.27 -3.58 -14.33
C GLY A 79 -13.80 -2.91 -13.04
N ASN A 80 -13.36 -3.68 -12.02
CA ASN A 80 -12.83 -3.13 -10.78
C ASN A 80 -11.34 -2.79 -10.90
N ILE A 81 -11.06 -1.70 -11.61
CA ILE A 81 -9.69 -1.28 -11.97
C ILE A 81 -8.79 -1.07 -10.76
N GLN A 82 -9.32 -0.52 -9.66
CA GLN A 82 -8.53 -0.25 -8.46
C GLN A 82 -8.02 -1.54 -7.80
N LYS A 83 -8.88 -2.55 -7.66
CA LYS A 83 -8.47 -3.85 -7.10
C LYS A 83 -7.56 -4.63 -8.06
N ALA A 84 -7.74 -4.48 -9.38
CA ALA A 84 -6.84 -5.07 -10.36
C ALA A 84 -5.44 -4.43 -10.34
N LEU A 85 -5.36 -3.10 -10.19
CA LEU A 85 -4.10 -2.37 -10.04
C LEU A 85 -3.35 -2.81 -8.78
N TRP A 86 -4.07 -3.03 -7.67
CA TRP A 86 -3.48 -3.61 -6.47
C TRP A 86 -2.86 -4.99 -6.76
N ALA A 87 -3.61 -5.90 -7.40
CA ALA A 87 -3.11 -7.25 -7.69
C ALA A 87 -1.86 -7.20 -8.60
N SER A 88 -1.83 -6.27 -9.55
CA SER A 88 -0.66 -5.98 -10.39
C SER A 88 0.56 -5.56 -9.56
N ARG A 89 0.38 -4.65 -8.60
CA ARG A 89 1.45 -4.21 -7.69
C ARG A 89 1.97 -5.35 -6.82
N GLU A 90 1.09 -6.21 -6.32
CA GLU A 90 1.50 -7.36 -5.50
C GLU A 90 2.27 -8.41 -6.33
N LEU A 91 1.85 -8.67 -7.58
CA LEU A 91 2.64 -9.47 -8.52
C LEU A 91 4.02 -8.87 -8.74
N LYS A 92 4.09 -7.56 -9.02
CA LYS A 92 5.36 -6.86 -9.19
C LYS A 92 6.24 -6.95 -7.94
N ASN A 93 5.66 -6.80 -6.75
CA ASN A 93 6.38 -6.96 -5.49
C ASN A 93 6.92 -8.38 -5.32
N LEU A 94 6.13 -9.40 -5.67
CA LEU A 94 6.54 -10.81 -5.65
C LEU A 94 7.71 -11.08 -6.60
N ASP A 95 7.66 -10.49 -7.79
CA ASP A 95 8.65 -10.68 -8.86
C ASP A 95 9.97 -10.03 -8.49
N GLU A 96 9.91 -8.84 -7.93
CA GLU A 96 11.09 -8.11 -7.49
C GLU A 96 11.60 -8.58 -6.11
N ALA A 97 10.88 -9.45 -5.40
CA ALA A 97 11.32 -9.91 -4.09
C ALA A 97 12.44 -10.94 -4.13
N GLN A 98 12.53 -11.67 -5.24
CA GLN A 98 13.57 -12.66 -5.46
C GLN A 98 14.39 -12.23 -6.67
N GLU A 99 15.48 -11.53 -6.41
CA GLU A 99 16.38 -10.99 -7.45
C GLU A 99 17.39 -12.02 -7.97
N PHE A 100 17.29 -13.26 -7.52
CA PHE A 100 18.21 -14.34 -7.87
C PHE A 100 17.46 -15.55 -8.42
N GLN A 101 18.16 -16.34 -9.23
CA GLN A 101 17.70 -17.63 -9.71
C GLN A 101 18.36 -18.78 -8.95
N TRP A 102 17.60 -19.83 -8.66
CA TRP A 102 18.17 -21.05 -8.11
C TRP A 102 18.98 -21.79 -9.17
N VAL A 103 20.18 -22.25 -8.80
CA VAL A 103 21.01 -23.14 -9.61
C VAL A 103 21.03 -24.51 -8.97
N GLY A 104 20.81 -25.55 -9.78
CA GLY A 104 20.72 -26.94 -9.30
C GLY A 104 19.30 -27.40 -8.94
N LEU A 105 18.32 -26.49 -8.90
CA LEU A 105 16.91 -26.89 -8.77
C LEU A 105 16.35 -27.25 -10.15
N ALA A 106 15.70 -28.40 -10.29
CA ALA A 106 14.90 -28.68 -11.48
C ALA A 106 13.86 -27.55 -11.67
N PRO A 107 13.58 -27.09 -12.90
CA PRO A 107 12.60 -26.04 -13.13
C PRO A 107 11.27 -26.48 -12.54
N ALA A 108 10.79 -25.73 -11.54
CA ALA A 108 9.48 -25.97 -10.97
C ALA A 108 8.44 -25.83 -12.09
N SER A 109 7.79 -26.94 -12.43
CA SER A 109 6.88 -27.02 -13.56
C SER A 109 5.62 -26.20 -13.26
N GLY A 110 5.59 -24.97 -13.75
CA GLY A 110 4.43 -24.10 -13.62
C GLY A 110 4.51 -22.92 -14.58
N PRO A 111 3.48 -22.68 -15.42
CA PRO A 111 3.48 -21.51 -16.27
C PRO A 111 3.45 -20.24 -15.40
N ALA A 112 4.27 -19.25 -15.80
CA ALA A 112 4.36 -17.93 -15.16
C ALA A 112 3.07 -17.09 -15.32
N THR A 113 2.17 -17.54 -16.20
CA THR A 113 0.86 -16.98 -16.50
C THR A 113 -0.21 -18.05 -16.27
N ALA A 114 -1.37 -17.64 -15.76
CA ALA A 114 -2.52 -18.54 -15.65
C ALA A 114 -2.89 -19.05 -17.06
N PRO A 115 -2.99 -20.38 -17.27
CA PRO A 115 -3.48 -20.94 -18.53
C PRO A 115 -4.93 -20.49 -18.78
N ALA A 116 -5.38 -20.48 -20.03
CA ALA A 116 -6.74 -20.05 -20.41
C ALA A 116 -7.84 -20.71 -19.55
N GLN A 117 -7.68 -22.00 -19.22
CA GLN A 117 -8.56 -22.74 -18.33
C GLN A 117 -8.72 -22.10 -16.94
N ALA A 118 -7.62 -21.62 -16.35
CA ALA A 118 -7.65 -20.99 -15.02
C ALA A 118 -8.33 -19.61 -15.05
N ARG A 119 -8.42 -18.95 -16.20
CA ARG A 119 -9.18 -17.70 -16.38
C ARG A 119 -10.68 -17.97 -16.42
N GLU A 120 -11.08 -19.06 -17.05
CA GLU A 120 -12.46 -19.53 -17.12
C GLU A 120 -12.95 -20.02 -15.74
N ASP A 121 -12.09 -20.73 -15.01
CA ASP A 121 -12.34 -21.12 -13.62
C ASP A 121 -12.45 -19.90 -12.69
N ALA A 122 -11.61 -18.88 -12.87
CA ALA A 122 -11.67 -17.64 -12.07
C ALA A 122 -12.94 -16.82 -12.32
N ALA A 123 -13.49 -16.86 -13.55
CA ALA A 123 -14.79 -16.25 -13.86
C ALA A 123 -15.96 -16.99 -13.17
N SER A 124 -15.78 -18.28 -12.87
CA SER A 124 -16.76 -19.13 -12.18
C SER A 124 -16.63 -19.10 -10.66
N GLN A 125 -15.45 -18.72 -10.13
CA GLN A 125 -15.19 -18.63 -8.69
C GLN A 125 -15.76 -17.35 -8.08
N SER A 126 -16.24 -17.47 -6.84
CA SER A 126 -16.64 -16.30 -6.07
C SER A 126 -15.41 -15.45 -5.70
N GLN A 127 -15.55 -14.11 -5.64
CA GLN A 127 -14.48 -13.22 -5.16
C GLN A 127 -13.94 -13.69 -3.79
N ARG A 128 -14.83 -14.20 -2.94
CA ARG A 128 -14.49 -14.72 -1.61
C ARG A 128 -13.50 -15.88 -1.68
N GLU A 129 -13.75 -16.87 -2.54
CA GLU A 129 -12.85 -18.02 -2.70
C GLU A 129 -11.48 -17.61 -3.23
N LEU A 130 -11.45 -16.74 -4.26
CA LEU A 130 -10.19 -16.24 -4.82
C LEU A 130 -9.33 -15.54 -3.75
N VAL A 131 -9.98 -14.74 -2.91
CA VAL A 131 -9.35 -14.05 -1.78
C VAL A 131 -8.86 -15.04 -0.71
N GLU A 132 -9.68 -16.01 -0.31
CA GLU A 132 -9.30 -16.99 0.71
C GLU A 132 -8.10 -17.82 0.24
N ASN A 133 -8.12 -18.23 -1.03
CA ASN A 133 -7.01 -18.90 -1.71
C ASN A 133 -5.74 -18.06 -1.75
N LEU A 134 -5.86 -16.75 -2.04
CA LEU A 134 -4.75 -15.81 -2.00
C LEU A 134 -4.14 -15.68 -0.60
N ILE A 135 -4.96 -15.52 0.43
CA ILE A 135 -4.50 -15.38 1.82
C ILE A 135 -3.76 -16.64 2.26
N ALA A 136 -4.33 -17.81 1.95
CA ALA A 136 -3.74 -19.10 2.27
C ALA A 136 -2.39 -19.32 1.55
N SER A 137 -2.30 -19.01 0.26
CA SER A 137 -1.06 -19.18 -0.51
C SER A 137 0.02 -18.18 -0.07
N ARG A 138 -0.35 -16.93 0.22
CA ARG A 138 0.55 -15.93 0.81
C ARG A 138 1.15 -16.41 2.13
N LYS A 139 0.30 -16.87 3.05
CA LYS A 139 0.73 -17.41 4.35
C LYS A 139 1.68 -18.58 4.17
N THR A 140 1.36 -19.50 3.25
CA THR A 140 2.20 -20.66 2.95
C THR A 140 3.57 -20.24 2.43
N TYR A 141 3.63 -19.26 1.53
CA TYR A 141 4.89 -18.73 1.00
C TYR A 141 5.75 -18.08 2.09
N ILE A 142 5.17 -17.23 2.93
CA ILE A 142 5.89 -16.59 4.06
C ILE A 142 6.47 -17.64 5.02
N LEU A 143 5.69 -18.67 5.36
CA LEU A 143 6.16 -19.76 6.22
C LEU A 143 7.27 -20.58 5.56
N ALA A 144 7.22 -20.78 4.25
CA ALA A 144 8.27 -21.50 3.52
C ALA A 144 9.57 -20.70 3.45
N VAL A 145 9.50 -19.39 3.23
CA VAL A 145 10.65 -18.47 3.27
C VAL A 145 11.29 -18.46 4.67
N ASP A 146 10.48 -18.34 5.72
CA ASP A 146 10.94 -18.39 7.12
C ASP A 146 11.61 -19.73 7.47
N GLY A 147 11.01 -20.85 7.04
CA GLY A 147 11.58 -22.18 7.23
C GLY A 147 12.93 -22.36 6.53
N LEU A 148 13.09 -21.79 5.32
CA LEU A 148 14.35 -21.85 4.58
C LEU A 148 15.43 -20.98 5.24
N ALA A 149 15.09 -19.78 5.72
CA ALA A 149 16.02 -18.94 6.46
C ALA A 149 16.57 -19.66 7.70
N LYS A 150 15.68 -20.23 8.51
CA LYS A 150 16.05 -21.02 9.71
C LYS A 150 16.91 -22.24 9.40
N LEU A 151 16.68 -22.88 8.26
CA LEU A 151 17.52 -24.00 7.81
C LEU A 151 18.96 -23.54 7.55
N TYR A 152 19.14 -22.41 6.86
CA TYR A 152 20.47 -21.85 6.61
C TYR A 152 21.15 -21.34 7.88
N GLU A 153 20.43 -20.67 8.77
CA GLU A 153 20.94 -20.26 10.09
C GLU A 153 21.44 -21.47 10.90
N LYS A 154 20.64 -22.55 10.95
CA LYS A 154 21.02 -23.78 11.67
C LYS A 154 22.24 -24.47 11.05
N ALA A 155 22.41 -24.37 9.74
CA ALA A 155 23.56 -24.90 9.02
C ALA A 155 24.81 -24.01 9.12
N GLY A 156 24.70 -22.80 9.69
CA GLY A 156 25.78 -21.82 9.72
C GLY A 156 26.06 -21.14 8.36
N ASP A 157 25.12 -21.23 7.41
CA ASP A 157 25.22 -20.55 6.11
C ASP A 157 24.65 -19.13 6.22
N ASP A 158 25.40 -18.26 6.90
CA ASP A 158 25.02 -16.86 7.16
C ASP A 158 24.73 -16.09 5.87
N PHE A 159 25.41 -16.44 4.78
CA PHE A 159 25.23 -15.80 3.48
C PHE A 159 23.87 -16.14 2.88
N LYS A 160 23.53 -17.42 2.74
CA LYS A 160 22.21 -17.81 2.21
C LYS A 160 21.10 -17.34 3.14
N ALA A 161 21.28 -17.43 4.47
CA ALA A 161 20.33 -16.90 5.45
C ALA A 161 20.07 -15.40 5.22
N TYR A 162 21.12 -14.59 5.08
CA TYR A 162 21.01 -13.16 4.78
C TYR A 162 20.21 -12.91 3.49
N VAL A 163 20.52 -13.62 2.40
CA VAL A 163 19.80 -13.51 1.13
C VAL A 163 18.31 -13.80 1.33
N ILE A 164 17.95 -14.87 2.03
CA ILE A 164 16.54 -15.20 2.28
C ILE A 164 15.84 -14.16 3.17
N HIS A 165 16.52 -13.60 4.17
CA HIS A 165 15.95 -12.52 4.98
C HIS A 165 15.65 -11.26 4.17
N THR A 166 16.45 -10.95 3.14
CA THR A 166 16.13 -9.82 2.26
C THR A 166 14.81 -10.05 1.51
N THR A 167 14.58 -11.25 0.98
CA THR A 167 13.30 -11.67 0.40
C THR A 167 12.17 -11.56 1.42
N GLN A 168 12.36 -12.10 2.62
CA GLN A 168 11.38 -12.06 3.71
C GLN A 168 11.00 -10.63 4.11
N SER A 169 11.98 -9.70 4.10
CA SER A 169 11.78 -8.31 4.50
C SER A 169 10.72 -7.59 3.65
N ARG A 170 10.49 -8.02 2.40
CA ARG A 170 9.44 -7.45 1.52
C ARG A 170 8.04 -7.89 1.89
N PHE A 171 7.87 -9.03 2.53
CA PHE A 171 6.55 -9.59 2.90
C PHE A 171 6.18 -9.41 4.37
N ARG A 172 7.02 -8.68 5.13
CA ARG A 172 6.73 -8.33 6.52
C ARG A 172 5.35 -7.64 6.64
N PRO A 173 4.53 -7.95 7.65
CA PRO A 173 3.20 -7.35 7.83
C PRO A 173 3.22 -5.83 7.77
N GLU A 174 4.29 -5.21 8.26
CA GLU A 174 4.52 -3.77 8.25
C GLU A 174 4.64 -3.21 6.83
N ARG A 175 5.03 -4.02 5.85
CA ARG A 175 5.11 -3.73 4.41
C ARG A 175 3.99 -4.39 3.59
N THR A 176 3.09 -5.11 4.25
CA THR A 176 2.07 -5.89 3.56
C THR A 176 0.88 -5.03 3.22
N TYR A 177 0.61 -4.93 1.93
CA TYR A 177 -0.66 -4.54 1.37
C TYR A 177 -1.71 -5.64 1.66
N MET A 178 -2.41 -5.60 2.80
CA MET A 178 -3.46 -6.59 3.13
C MET A 178 -4.84 -6.15 2.57
N TYR A 179 -5.03 -6.20 1.25
CA TYR A 179 -6.28 -5.73 0.63
C TYR A 179 -7.29 -6.85 0.47
N LEU A 180 -7.89 -7.19 1.61
CA LEU A 180 -9.32 -7.35 1.64
C LEU A 180 -9.88 -6.01 2.11
N LEU A 181 -10.39 -5.17 1.20
CA LEU A 181 -10.94 -3.86 1.56
C LEU A 181 -11.97 -3.95 2.70
N ASP A 182 -12.76 -5.02 2.73
CA ASP A 182 -13.77 -5.27 3.77
C ASP A 182 -13.19 -5.77 5.11
N VAL A 183 -11.95 -6.26 5.12
CA VAL A 183 -11.24 -6.69 6.35
C VAL A 183 -10.31 -5.60 6.86
N GLU A 184 -9.75 -4.77 5.98
CA GLU A 184 -8.81 -3.71 6.35
C GLU A 184 -9.51 -2.46 6.86
N VAL A 185 -10.65 -2.08 6.25
CA VAL A 185 -11.44 -0.92 6.66
C VAL A 185 -12.64 -1.42 7.47
N PRO A 186 -12.71 -1.13 8.79
CA PRO A 186 -13.80 -1.61 9.64
C PRO A 186 -15.17 -1.15 9.15
N SER A 187 -16.24 -1.81 9.61
CA SER A 187 -17.60 -1.50 9.18
C SER A 187 -17.95 -0.02 9.35
N LYS A 188 -18.73 0.54 8.40
CA LYS A 188 -19.30 1.89 8.55
C LYS A 188 -20.25 2.03 9.74
N ASN A 189 -20.77 0.92 10.25
CA ASN A 189 -21.81 0.92 11.29
C ASN A 189 -21.27 1.09 12.72
N LEU A 190 -19.95 1.26 12.91
CA LEU A 190 -19.37 1.53 14.23
C LEU A 190 -19.89 2.86 14.80
N GLN A 191 -20.07 2.91 16.12
CA GLN A 191 -20.66 4.04 16.84
C GLN A 191 -19.65 4.57 17.88
N PRO A 192 -18.88 5.63 17.58
CA PRO A 192 -17.81 6.12 18.44
C PRO A 192 -18.33 7.00 19.60
N ILE A 193 -19.02 6.39 20.56
CA ILE A 193 -19.73 7.12 21.63
C ILE A 193 -19.05 7.06 23.00
N LYS A 194 -18.07 6.18 23.21
CA LYS A 194 -17.45 5.96 24.52
C LYS A 194 -16.04 6.53 24.62
N VAL A 195 -15.70 7.10 25.77
CA VAL A 195 -14.34 7.55 26.06
C VAL A 195 -13.62 6.47 26.86
N TYR A 196 -12.53 5.95 26.31
CA TYR A 196 -11.67 4.98 27.01
C TYR A 196 -10.29 5.61 27.27
N PRO A 197 -9.83 5.69 28.54
CA PRO A 197 -8.48 6.17 28.84
C PRO A 197 -7.39 5.36 28.13
N ALA A 198 -7.57 4.04 28.01
CA ALA A 198 -6.63 3.17 27.29
C ALA A 198 -6.59 3.46 25.77
N ALA A 199 -7.74 3.74 25.15
CA ALA A 199 -7.79 4.14 23.75
C ALA A 199 -7.14 5.51 23.52
N ASN A 200 -7.34 6.46 24.44
CA ASN A 200 -6.67 7.77 24.39
C ASN A 200 -5.15 7.62 24.41
N ARG A 201 -4.61 6.76 25.29
CA ARG A 201 -3.16 6.49 25.34
C ARG A 201 -2.63 5.89 24.03
N LEU A 202 -3.32 4.89 23.47
CA LEU A 202 -2.94 4.32 22.17
C LEU A 202 -2.96 5.37 21.06
N TYR A 203 -3.97 6.24 21.06
CA TYR A 203 -4.10 7.33 20.10
C TYR A 203 -2.95 8.33 20.22
N GLU A 204 -2.64 8.76 21.43
CA GLU A 204 -1.56 9.72 21.71
C GLU A 204 -0.19 9.16 21.34
N GLU A 205 0.08 7.88 21.66
CA GLU A 205 1.31 7.20 21.25
C GLU A 205 1.43 7.10 19.72
N ALA A 206 0.36 6.70 19.04
CA ALA A 206 0.31 6.63 17.59
C ALA A 206 0.54 8.01 16.95
N LEU A 207 -0.12 9.05 17.48
CA LEU A 207 0.02 10.42 17.00
C LEU A 207 1.44 10.97 17.22
N ALA A 208 2.06 10.64 18.35
CA ALA A 208 3.45 11.01 18.61
C ALA A 208 4.41 10.38 17.58
N LEU A 209 4.23 9.08 17.29
CA LEU A 209 5.01 8.39 16.26
C LEU A 209 4.77 8.96 14.86
N TYR A 210 3.52 9.25 14.51
CA TYR A 210 3.15 9.89 13.25
C TYR A 210 3.86 11.24 13.09
N LYS A 211 3.77 12.11 14.10
CA LYS A 211 4.44 13.43 14.08
C LYS A 211 5.96 13.31 13.98
N GLN A 212 6.55 12.41 14.75
CA GLN A 212 7.99 12.16 14.71
C GLN A 212 8.47 11.52 13.40
N GLY A 213 7.60 10.83 12.68
CA GLY A 213 7.89 10.29 11.35
C GLY A 213 7.65 11.29 10.23
N SER A 214 6.93 12.38 10.51
CA SER A 214 6.48 13.40 9.55
C SER A 214 7.48 14.55 9.39
N SER A 215 8.78 14.23 9.47
CA SER A 215 9.84 15.13 9.01
C SER A 215 9.73 15.36 7.50
N VAL A 216 10.30 16.49 7.02
CA VAL A 216 10.38 16.94 5.60
C VAL A 216 10.31 15.76 4.62
N PRO A 217 9.54 15.82 3.51
CA PRO A 217 9.26 14.67 2.63
C PRO A 217 10.48 13.81 2.20
N ALA A 218 11.68 14.40 2.12
CA ALA A 218 12.93 13.69 1.81
C ALA A 218 13.57 12.91 2.99
N LEU A 219 13.13 13.16 4.22
CA LEU A 219 13.64 12.61 5.49
C LEU A 219 12.53 11.92 6.30
N ALA A 220 11.43 11.52 5.64
CA ALA A 220 10.34 10.81 6.30
C ALA A 220 10.84 9.50 6.93
N ASN A 221 10.50 9.26 8.20
CA ASN A 221 10.84 8.02 8.87
C ASN A 221 9.70 7.00 8.71
N TYR A 222 9.79 6.18 7.66
CA TYR A 222 8.79 5.17 7.31
C TYR A 222 8.55 4.16 8.43
N ASP A 223 9.56 3.79 9.21
CA ASP A 223 9.38 2.84 10.31
C ASP A 223 8.49 3.43 11.41
N LYS A 224 8.65 4.72 11.72
CA LYS A 224 7.75 5.42 12.65
C LYS A 224 6.32 5.51 12.09
N GLN A 225 6.17 5.81 10.80
CA GLN A 225 4.84 5.86 10.16
C GLN A 225 4.14 4.51 10.18
N ARG A 226 4.86 3.41 9.92
CA ARG A 226 4.34 2.04 10.02
C ARG A 226 3.92 1.70 11.45
N ARG A 227 4.73 2.08 12.45
CA ARG A 227 4.37 1.88 13.86
C ARG A 227 3.13 2.66 14.25
N ALA A 228 3.02 3.93 13.81
CA ALA A 228 1.83 4.74 14.02
C ALA A 228 0.58 4.09 13.39
N LEU A 229 0.67 3.66 12.13
CA LEU A 229 -0.41 2.94 11.44
C LEU A 229 -0.88 1.72 12.24
N LYS A 230 0.06 0.90 12.71
CA LYS A 230 -0.25 -0.31 13.50
C LYS A 230 -1.01 0.03 14.78
N LEU A 231 -0.58 1.06 15.51
CA LEU A 231 -1.24 1.49 16.74
C LEU A 231 -2.62 2.09 16.50
N PHE A 232 -2.80 2.92 15.47
CA PHE A 232 -4.14 3.41 15.12
C PHE A 232 -5.09 2.26 14.75
N LYS A 233 -4.64 1.30 13.93
CA LYS A 233 -5.44 0.11 13.61
C LYS A 233 -5.75 -0.75 14.85
N GLN A 234 -4.77 -0.90 15.74
CA GLN A 234 -4.96 -1.61 17.01
C GLN A 234 -6.02 -0.93 17.89
N LEU A 235 -5.99 0.40 17.98
CA LEU A 235 -7.00 1.17 18.70
C LEU A 235 -8.40 0.86 18.19
N ILE A 236 -8.62 0.93 16.87
CA ILE A 236 -9.95 0.69 16.29
C ILE A 236 -10.39 -0.75 16.49
N LYS A 237 -9.47 -1.71 16.39
CA LYS A 237 -9.76 -3.13 16.62
C LYS A 237 -10.14 -3.42 18.08
N GLN A 238 -9.45 -2.83 19.05
CA GLN A 238 -9.65 -3.10 20.47
C GLN A 238 -10.78 -2.26 21.09
N TYR A 239 -11.02 -1.06 20.56
CA TYR A 239 -12.01 -0.10 21.08
C TYR A 239 -12.88 0.45 19.93
N PRO A 240 -13.70 -0.41 19.29
CA PRO A 240 -14.47 -0.04 18.09
C PRO A 240 -15.59 0.98 18.34
N ASP A 241 -15.93 1.27 19.59
CA ASP A 241 -16.90 2.29 20.01
C ASP A 241 -16.23 3.51 20.69
N SER A 242 -14.91 3.63 20.58
CA SER A 242 -14.16 4.76 21.13
C SER A 242 -14.39 6.05 20.34
N THR A 243 -14.55 7.18 21.03
CA THR A 243 -14.61 8.52 20.40
C THR A 243 -13.34 8.87 19.61
N ARG A 244 -12.24 8.12 19.78
CA ARG A 244 -10.98 8.33 19.04
C ARG A 244 -10.91 7.65 17.67
N ILE A 245 -11.80 6.72 17.33
CA ILE A 245 -11.65 5.93 16.09
C ILE A 245 -11.77 6.79 14.83
N ALA A 246 -12.59 7.85 14.84
CA ALA A 246 -12.77 8.73 13.69
C ALA A 246 -11.49 9.53 13.37
N LEU A 247 -10.88 10.12 14.41
CA LEU A 247 -9.58 10.78 14.26
C LEU A 247 -8.45 9.80 13.95
N ALA A 248 -8.47 8.58 14.51
CA ALA A 248 -7.52 7.54 14.15
C ALA A 248 -7.65 7.18 12.66
N ALA A 249 -8.87 7.02 12.14
CA ALA A 249 -9.14 6.78 10.72
C ALA A 249 -8.59 7.90 9.83
N PHE A 250 -8.76 9.17 10.22
CA PHE A 250 -8.16 10.30 9.51
C PHE A 250 -6.63 10.17 9.41
N TYR A 251 -5.93 9.88 10.51
CA TYR A 251 -4.47 9.72 10.47
C TYR A 251 -4.01 8.47 9.73
N ILE A 252 -4.78 7.39 9.77
CA ILE A 252 -4.53 6.22 8.93
C ILE A 252 -4.57 6.63 7.44
N ALA A 253 -5.57 7.40 7.04
CA ALA A 253 -5.69 7.92 5.68
C ALA A 253 -4.52 8.82 5.28
N GLU A 254 -4.11 9.74 6.17
CA GLU A 254 -2.93 10.59 5.95
C GLU A 254 -1.66 9.74 5.76
N ILE A 255 -1.49 8.67 6.54
CA ILE A 255 -0.33 7.78 6.39
C ILE A 255 -0.35 7.07 5.03
N TYR A 256 -1.51 6.55 4.61
CA TYR A 256 -1.66 5.90 3.32
C TYR A 256 -1.40 6.85 2.16
N LYS A 257 -1.95 8.07 2.25
CA LYS A 257 -1.76 9.13 1.26
C LYS A 257 -0.29 9.52 1.13
N GLU A 258 0.34 9.97 2.23
CA GLU A 258 1.64 10.64 2.18
C GLU A 258 2.82 9.67 2.07
N TYR A 259 2.77 8.52 2.75
CA TYR A 259 3.94 7.63 2.86
C TYR A 259 3.81 6.36 2.01
N PHE A 260 2.59 5.93 1.74
CA PHE A 260 2.37 4.66 1.02
C PHE A 260 1.88 4.85 -0.42
N GLY A 261 1.41 6.04 -0.81
CA GLY A 261 0.87 6.28 -2.16
C GLY A 261 -0.40 5.47 -2.42
N GLU A 262 -1.13 5.14 -1.36
CA GLU A 262 -2.32 4.29 -1.38
C GLU A 262 -3.58 5.16 -1.37
N HIS A 263 -3.72 5.97 -2.42
CA HIS A 263 -4.73 7.04 -2.54
C HIS A 263 -6.17 6.51 -2.38
N TYR A 264 -6.48 5.37 -2.99
CA TYR A 264 -7.80 4.76 -2.86
C TYR A 264 -8.09 4.29 -1.43
N LEU A 265 -7.11 3.69 -0.75
CA LEU A 265 -7.29 3.28 0.64
C LEU A 265 -7.39 4.49 1.58
N ALA A 266 -6.62 5.55 1.31
CA ALA A 266 -6.73 6.81 2.03
C ALA A 266 -8.16 7.36 1.95
N VAL A 267 -8.76 7.38 0.75
CA VAL A 267 -10.16 7.78 0.55
C VAL A 267 -11.12 6.96 1.40
N LEU A 268 -11.01 5.62 1.38
CA LEU A 268 -11.89 4.76 2.20
C LEU A 268 -11.76 5.04 3.69
N TRP A 269 -10.56 5.37 4.17
CA TRP A 269 -10.34 5.72 5.58
C TRP A 269 -10.83 7.13 5.91
N TYR A 270 -10.70 8.10 5.01
CA TYR A 270 -11.38 9.40 5.18
C TYR A 270 -12.90 9.21 5.24
N GLU A 271 -13.46 8.39 4.35
CA GLU A 271 -14.88 8.03 4.35
C GLU A 271 -15.33 7.48 5.70
N ARG A 272 -14.55 6.56 6.29
CA ARG A 272 -14.82 6.07 7.64
C ARG A 272 -14.74 7.15 8.68
N ALA A 273 -13.74 8.03 8.62
CA ALA A 273 -13.59 9.12 9.57
C ALA A 273 -14.85 10.00 9.63
N TRP A 274 -15.39 10.46 8.49
CA TRP A 274 -16.62 11.27 8.50
C TRP A 274 -17.90 10.47 8.66
N THR A 275 -17.89 9.17 8.37
CA THR A 275 -19.07 8.32 8.61
C THR A 275 -19.25 8.07 10.10
N TRP A 276 -18.16 7.84 10.82
CA TRP A 276 -18.18 7.66 12.28
C TRP A 276 -18.34 8.98 13.02
N ASP A 277 -17.78 10.07 12.52
CA ASP A 277 -17.96 11.43 13.06
C ASP A 277 -18.22 12.44 11.94
N PRO A 278 -19.50 12.75 11.62
CA PRO A 278 -19.86 13.69 10.56
C PRO A 278 -19.29 15.10 10.75
N TYR A 279 -19.01 15.49 11.99
CA TYR A 279 -18.50 16.81 12.37
C TYR A 279 -17.05 16.76 12.87
N ILE A 280 -16.30 15.72 12.46
CA ILE A 280 -14.90 15.57 12.80
C ILE A 280 -14.13 16.86 12.51
N ALA A 281 -13.33 17.29 13.48
CA ALA A 281 -12.61 18.56 13.38
C ALA A 281 -11.55 18.57 12.26
N ALA A 282 -11.15 17.41 11.74
CA ALA A 282 -10.16 17.27 10.68
C ALA A 282 -10.76 17.49 9.27
N PRO A 283 -9.96 17.93 8.28
CA PRO A 283 -10.44 18.27 6.93
C PRO A 283 -10.61 17.03 6.04
N VAL A 284 -11.34 16.02 6.54
CA VAL A 284 -11.43 14.68 5.93
C VAL A 284 -12.02 14.70 4.53
N ARG A 285 -13.06 15.49 4.28
CA ARG A 285 -13.73 15.58 2.97
C ARG A 285 -12.87 16.32 1.97
N PHE A 286 -12.22 17.41 2.40
CA PHE A 286 -11.24 18.10 1.56
C PHE A 286 -10.11 17.16 1.12
N GLN A 287 -9.52 16.42 2.06
CA GLN A 287 -8.41 15.52 1.75
C GLN A 287 -8.85 14.39 0.81
N ALA A 288 -10.02 13.80 1.02
CA ALA A 288 -10.57 12.80 0.10
C ALA A 288 -10.88 13.38 -1.29
N ALA A 289 -11.41 14.60 -1.37
CA ALA A 289 -11.66 15.29 -2.64
C ALA A 289 -10.38 15.45 -3.47
N LEU A 290 -9.27 15.85 -2.83
CA LEU A 290 -7.96 15.93 -3.49
C LEU A 290 -7.51 14.59 -4.05
N GLN A 291 -7.73 13.49 -3.30
CA GLN A 291 -7.35 12.16 -3.78
C GLN A 291 -8.18 11.72 -4.98
N TYR A 292 -9.50 11.93 -4.93
CA TYR A 292 -10.38 11.62 -6.07
C TYR A 292 -10.03 12.44 -7.30
N ASP A 293 -9.77 13.73 -7.13
CA ASP A 293 -9.44 14.63 -8.23
C ASP A 293 -8.08 14.31 -8.84
N ILE A 294 -7.02 14.32 -8.04
CA ILE A 294 -5.64 14.34 -8.55
C ILE A 294 -5.15 12.93 -8.88
N HIS A 295 -5.54 11.92 -8.10
CA HIS A 295 -4.90 10.60 -8.15
C HIS A 295 -5.81 9.49 -8.69
N LEU A 296 -7.13 9.60 -8.50
CA LEU A 296 -8.08 8.56 -8.91
C LEU A 296 -8.89 8.94 -10.17
N ASP A 297 -8.77 10.18 -10.62
CA ASP A 297 -9.47 10.74 -11.77
C ASP A 297 -11.01 10.66 -11.68
N GLU A 298 -11.56 10.64 -10.46
CA GLU A 298 -13.01 10.61 -10.22
C GLU A 298 -13.54 12.03 -9.95
N LYS A 299 -13.56 12.85 -11.01
CA LYS A 299 -13.86 14.29 -10.93
C LYS A 299 -15.24 14.61 -10.35
N GLU A 300 -16.25 13.80 -10.65
CA GLU A 300 -17.61 13.99 -10.14
C GLU A 300 -17.65 13.84 -8.61
N LYS A 301 -17.07 12.77 -8.07
CA LYS A 301 -16.98 12.55 -6.62
C LYS A 301 -16.13 13.61 -5.94
N ALA A 302 -15.03 14.03 -6.56
CA ALA A 302 -14.21 15.12 -6.04
C ALA A 302 -15.04 16.41 -5.91
N MET A 303 -15.84 16.76 -6.92
CA MET A 303 -16.71 17.94 -6.89
C MET A 303 -17.75 17.85 -5.76
N GLU A 304 -18.36 16.69 -5.54
CA GLU A 304 -19.29 16.47 -4.43
C GLU A 304 -18.61 16.73 -3.07
N LEU A 305 -17.42 16.16 -2.86
CA LEU A 305 -16.69 16.31 -1.61
C LEU A 305 -16.13 17.71 -1.39
N TYR A 306 -15.69 18.43 -2.43
CA TYR A 306 -15.30 19.84 -2.30
C TYR A 306 -16.49 20.70 -1.83
N LYS A 307 -17.69 20.46 -2.38
CA LYS A 307 -18.92 21.15 -1.93
C LYS A 307 -19.29 20.77 -0.50
N ALA A 308 -19.12 19.51 -0.12
CA ALA A 308 -19.40 19.04 1.24
C ALA A 308 -18.41 19.62 2.26
N SER A 309 -17.12 19.67 1.93
CA SER A 309 -16.07 20.30 2.74
C SER A 309 -16.38 21.77 3.02
N GLN A 310 -16.83 22.53 2.01
CA GLN A 310 -17.24 23.93 2.21
C GLN A 310 -18.38 24.13 3.21
N LYS A 311 -19.23 23.12 3.42
CA LYS A 311 -20.37 23.20 4.34
C LYS A 311 -20.01 22.71 5.74
N LEU A 312 -19.21 21.65 5.82
CA LEU A 312 -19.00 20.88 7.05
C LEU A 312 -17.62 21.10 7.68
N GLU A 313 -16.68 21.73 6.96
CA GLU A 313 -15.30 21.97 7.40
C GLU A 313 -14.93 23.48 7.31
N PRO A 314 -15.77 24.40 7.84
CA PRO A 314 -15.65 25.84 7.61
C PRO A 314 -14.37 26.48 8.16
N TYR A 315 -13.71 25.83 9.10
CA TYR A 315 -12.55 26.38 9.82
C TYR A 315 -11.26 26.41 8.98
N TYR A 316 -11.24 25.75 7.82
CA TYR A 316 -10.07 25.68 6.94
C TYR A 316 -10.17 26.68 5.77
N GLU A 317 -9.87 27.95 6.03
CA GLU A 317 -10.03 29.05 5.04
C GLU A 317 -9.27 28.78 3.73
N ASN A 318 -8.05 28.25 3.80
CA ASN A 318 -7.26 27.91 2.61
C ASN A 318 -7.92 26.81 1.80
N ASN A 319 -8.46 25.78 2.46
CA ASN A 319 -9.18 24.69 1.79
C ASN A 319 -10.45 25.23 1.13
N HIS A 320 -11.16 26.15 1.78
CA HIS A 320 -12.35 26.81 1.22
C HIS A 320 -12.03 27.56 -0.08
N ARG A 321 -10.96 28.36 -0.07
CA ARG A 321 -10.50 29.08 -1.26
C ARG A 321 -10.17 28.13 -2.39
N TYR A 322 -9.43 27.05 -2.09
CA TYR A 322 -9.11 25.99 -3.04
C TYR A 322 -10.38 25.33 -3.61
N CYS A 323 -11.30 24.87 -2.76
CA CYS A 323 -12.56 24.25 -3.18
C CYS A 323 -13.35 25.15 -4.13
N LYS A 324 -13.48 26.46 -3.81
CA LYS A 324 -14.23 27.41 -4.66
C LYS A 324 -13.64 27.51 -6.05
N GLN A 325 -12.32 27.64 -6.12
CA GLN A 325 -11.61 27.70 -7.40
C GLN A 325 -11.76 26.38 -8.16
N ARG A 326 -11.45 25.25 -7.50
CA ARG A 326 -11.40 23.95 -8.16
C ARG A 326 -12.77 23.47 -8.65
N ILE A 327 -13.85 23.79 -7.92
CA ILE A 327 -15.23 23.51 -8.38
C ILE A 327 -15.51 24.24 -9.71
N ARG A 328 -15.11 25.51 -9.86
CA ARG A 328 -15.31 26.26 -11.12
C ARG A 328 -14.54 25.61 -12.27
N GLU A 329 -13.28 25.26 -12.03
CA GLU A 329 -12.43 24.60 -13.03
C GLU A 329 -13.03 23.28 -13.51
N LEU A 330 -13.48 22.41 -12.59
CA LEU A 330 -14.10 21.12 -12.94
C LEU A 330 -15.41 21.30 -13.72
N GLN A 331 -16.21 22.31 -13.39
CA GLN A 331 -17.43 22.64 -14.14
C GLN A 331 -17.12 23.09 -15.57
N GLU A 332 -16.11 23.93 -15.76
CA GLU A 332 -15.67 24.36 -17.09
C GLU A 332 -15.07 23.23 -17.93
N GLN A 333 -14.41 22.26 -17.29
CA GLN A 333 -13.88 21.06 -17.95
C GLN A 333 -15.01 20.15 -18.43
N GLY A 334 -16.00 19.86 -17.58
CA GLY A 334 -17.14 19.02 -17.95
C GLY A 334 -18.04 19.62 -19.04
N VAL A 335 -18.07 20.96 -19.19
CA VAL A 335 -18.75 21.63 -20.33
C VAL A 335 -17.98 21.46 -21.63
N ARG A 336 -16.63 21.41 -21.57
CA ARG A 336 -15.78 21.23 -22.74
C ARG A 336 -15.80 19.79 -23.26
N GLU A 337 -15.85 18.79 -22.38
CA GLU A 337 -15.90 17.37 -22.76
C GLU A 337 -17.24 16.94 -23.39
N LYS A 338 -18.30 17.73 -23.20
CA LYS A 338 -19.64 17.49 -23.78
C LYS A 338 -19.85 18.15 -25.15
N LYS A 339 -18.87 18.92 -25.64
CA LYS A 339 -18.85 19.54 -26.97
C LYS A 339 -17.91 18.74 -27.87
#